data_AF-X1GZU8-F1
#
_entry.id   AF-X1GZU8-F1
#
_cell.length_a   1.000
_cell.length_b   1.000
_cell.length_c   1.000
_cell.angle_alpha   90.00
_cell.angle_beta   90.00
_cell.angle_gamma   90.00
#
_symmetry.space_group_name_H-M   'P 1'
#
loop_
_entity.id
_entity.type
_entity.pdbx_description
1 polymer ?
#
loop_
_entity_poly.entity_id
_entity_poly.type
_entity_poly.pdbx_seq_one_letter_code
_entity_poly.pdbx_strand_id
1 'polypeptide(L)'
;MKKKSQLISESKYEIQALLPFSKKTISIASFNHHGKVFYDRFNITPKKPELTFSGCVGWGYERILYAILSQKGVDFLTPYYKKLLKNRK
;
A
#
# COMPACT_ATOMS: atom_id res chain seq x y z
N MET A 1 15.63 -9.80 -11.19
CA MET A 1 14.85 -9.54 -12.43
C MET A 1 13.38 -9.16 -12.17
N LYS A 2 12.57 -9.95 -11.42
CA LYS A 2 11.12 -9.69 -11.22
C LYS A 2 10.76 -8.29 -10.67
N LYS A 3 11.45 -7.80 -9.63
CA LYS A 3 11.16 -6.49 -9.00
C LYS A 3 11.41 -5.29 -9.95
N LYS A 4 12.42 -5.40 -10.83
CA LYS A 4 12.71 -4.37 -11.85
C LYS A 4 11.67 -4.38 -12.98
N SER A 5 11.25 -5.58 -13.42
CA SER A 5 10.21 -5.73 -14.45
C SER A 5 8.86 -5.13 -14.01
N GLN A 6 8.49 -5.24 -12.73
CA GLN A 6 7.24 -4.66 -12.22
C GLN A 6 7.24 -3.13 -12.16
N LEU A 7 8.37 -2.53 -11.79
CA LEU A 7 8.54 -1.07 -11.77
C LEU A 7 8.56 -0.47 -13.19
N ILE A 8 9.19 -1.17 -14.14
CA ILE A 8 9.25 -0.75 -15.55
C ILE A 8 7.89 -0.89 -16.24
N SER A 9 7.05 -1.83 -15.80
CA SER A 9 5.71 -2.06 -16.34
C SER A 9 4.59 -1.31 -15.59
N GLU A 10 4.93 -0.43 -14.65
CA GLU A 10 3.98 0.27 -13.75
C GLU A 10 2.98 -0.66 -13.03
N SER A 11 3.31 -1.94 -12.89
CA SER A 11 2.38 -2.95 -12.35
C SER A 11 2.32 -2.96 -10.84
N LYS A 12 3.18 -2.18 -10.16
CA LYS A 12 3.21 -2.10 -8.71
C LYS A 12 3.64 -0.73 -8.20
N TYR A 13 2.81 -0.17 -7.32
CA TYR A 13 3.12 1.01 -6.52
C TYR A 13 3.13 0.65 -5.03
N GLU A 14 4.00 1.27 -4.26
CA GLU A 14 4.08 1.10 -2.80
C GLU A 14 4.10 2.46 -2.11
N ILE A 15 3.34 2.60 -1.02
CA ILE A 15 3.47 3.75 -0.13
C ILE A 15 4.59 3.45 0.86
N GLN A 16 5.61 4.29 0.88
CA GLN A 16 6.79 4.15 1.73
C GLN A 16 6.72 5.14 2.89
N ALA A 17 6.78 4.65 4.13
CA ALA A 17 6.85 5.49 5.31
C ALA A 17 8.27 5.53 5.87
N LEU A 18 8.72 6.71 6.32
CA LEU A 18 10.03 6.90 6.92
C LEU A 18 10.09 6.29 8.33
N LEU A 19 11.21 5.63 8.64
CA LEU A 19 11.59 5.17 9.97
C LEU A 19 12.77 6.01 10.48
N PRO A 20 12.53 7.00 11.38
CA PRO A 20 13.54 7.99 11.74
C PRO A 20 14.83 7.40 12.33
N PHE A 21 14.71 6.36 13.16
CA PHE A 21 15.86 5.74 13.85
C PHE A 21 16.89 5.13 12.89
N SER A 22 16.47 4.71 11.70
CA SER A 22 17.34 4.04 10.72
C SER A 22 17.52 4.83 9.43
N LYS A 23 16.84 5.98 9.27
CA LYS A 23 16.78 6.77 8.02
C LYS A 23 16.37 5.93 6.80
N LYS A 24 15.68 4.82 7.01
CA LYS A 24 15.14 3.94 5.98
C LYS A 24 13.64 4.12 5.85
N THR A 25 13.06 3.57 4.79
CA THR A 25 11.62 3.51 4.61
C THR A 25 11.11 2.07 4.72
N ILE A 26 9.82 1.94 5.02
CA ILE A 26 9.08 0.68 5.01
C ILE A 26 7.82 0.83 4.17
N SER A 27 7.50 -0.18 3.35
CA SER A 27 6.26 -0.24 2.59
C SER A 27 5.08 -0.48 3.53
N ILE A 28 4.16 0.48 3.61
CA ILE A 28 2.95 0.44 4.44
C ILE A 28 1.69 0.11 3.64
N ALA A 29 1.75 0.23 2.32
CA ALA A 29 0.69 -0.20 1.40
C ALA A 29 1.28 -0.59 0.05
N SER A 30 0.56 -1.43 -0.70
CA SER A 30 0.89 -1.76 -2.08
C SER A 30 -0.34 -1.81 -2.96
N PHE A 31 -0.19 -1.36 -4.19
CA PHE A 31 -1.20 -1.33 -5.24
C PHE A 31 -0.61 -2.09 -6.42
N ASN A 32 -1.22 -3.19 -6.80
CA ASN A 32 -0.72 -4.06 -7.86
C ASN A 32 -1.75 -4.09 -8.99
N HIS A 33 -1.29 -3.79 -10.21
CA HIS A 33 -2.03 -4.01 -11.43
C HIS A 33 -1.55 -5.33 -12.05
N HIS A 34 -2.44 -6.30 -12.15
CA HIS A 34 -2.11 -7.65 -12.65
C HIS A 34 -2.45 -7.82 -14.14
N GLY A 35 -3.11 -6.83 -14.76
CA GLY A 35 -3.61 -6.96 -16.13
C GLY A 35 -4.48 -8.21 -16.30
N LYS A 36 -4.23 -8.94 -17.39
CA LYS A 36 -4.98 -10.16 -17.78
C LYS A 36 -4.52 -11.44 -17.10
N VAL A 37 -3.42 -11.43 -16.34
CA VAL A 37 -2.77 -12.64 -15.81
C VAL A 37 -3.74 -13.57 -15.09
N PHE A 38 -4.64 -13.02 -14.27
CA PHE A 38 -5.64 -13.82 -13.55
C PHE A 38 -6.85 -14.20 -14.42
N TYR A 39 -7.21 -13.40 -15.41
CA TYR A 39 -8.27 -13.77 -16.36
C TYR A 39 -7.84 -14.98 -17.19
N ASP A 40 -6.64 -14.93 -17.75
CA ASP A 40 -6.09 -16.00 -18.59
C ASP A 40 -5.86 -17.27 -17.77
N ARG A 41 -5.33 -17.14 -16.54
CA ARG A 41 -5.03 -18.29 -15.68
C ARG A 41 -6.27 -19.03 -15.16
N PHE A 42 -7.36 -18.30 -14.93
CA PHE A 42 -8.59 -18.86 -14.36
C PHE A 42 -9.74 -18.97 -15.39
N ASN A 43 -9.45 -18.79 -16.68
CA ASN A 43 -10.43 -18.80 -17.77
C ASN A 43 -11.66 -17.92 -17.48
N ILE A 44 -11.44 -16.74 -16.90
CA ILE A 44 -12.50 -15.79 -16.61
C ILE A 44 -12.80 -15.03 -17.91
N THR A 45 -14.03 -15.14 -18.43
CA THR A 45 -14.46 -14.40 -19.62
C THR A 45 -15.44 -13.29 -19.22
N PRO A 46 -15.03 -12.01 -19.27
CA PRO A 46 -15.94 -10.91 -18.97
C PRO A 46 -16.91 -10.69 -20.13
N LYS A 47 -18.14 -10.25 -19.81
CA LYS A 47 -19.13 -9.85 -20.84
C LYS A 47 -18.66 -8.65 -21.69
N LYS A 48 -17.72 -7.86 -21.17
CA LYS A 48 -17.12 -6.67 -21.79
C LYS A 48 -15.60 -6.86 -21.89
N PRO A 49 -15.05 -7.21 -23.07
CA PRO A 49 -13.62 -7.51 -23.26
C PRO A 49 -12.67 -6.39 -22.84
N GLU A 50 -13.11 -5.14 -22.92
CA GLU A 50 -12.36 -3.94 -22.53
C GLU A 50 -12.08 -3.84 -21.01
N LEU A 51 -12.83 -4.58 -20.19
CA LEU A 51 -12.66 -4.66 -18.73
C LEU A 51 -11.89 -5.92 -18.29
N THR A 52 -11.07 -6.48 -19.17
CA THR A 52 -10.25 -7.67 -18.85
C THR A 52 -8.95 -7.23 -18.17
N PHE A 53 -9.04 -6.79 -16.93
CA PHE A 53 -7.86 -6.56 -16.09
C PHE A 53 -8.22 -6.71 -14.61
N SER A 54 -7.23 -7.06 -13.81
CA SER A 54 -7.39 -7.21 -12.37
C SER A 54 -6.29 -6.46 -11.63
N GLY A 55 -6.55 -6.16 -10.36
CA GLY A 55 -5.60 -5.53 -9.46
C GLY A 55 -5.88 -5.92 -8.02
N CYS A 56 -4.94 -5.66 -7.13
CA CYS A 56 -5.17 -5.74 -5.69
C CYS A 56 -4.55 -4.55 -4.96
N VAL A 57 -5.09 -4.27 -3.79
CA VAL A 57 -4.52 -3.32 -2.83
C VAL A 57 -4.31 -4.04 -1.50
N GLY A 58 -3.21 -3.73 -0.84
CA GLY A 58 -2.90 -4.23 0.49
C GLY A 58 -2.49 -3.09 1.40
N TRP A 59 -3.07 -3.05 2.60
CA TRP A 59 -2.75 -2.10 3.66
C TRP A 59 -2.12 -2.86 4.82
N GLY A 60 -0.89 -2.53 5.18
CA GLY A 60 -0.21 -3.14 6.32
C GLY A 60 -0.50 -2.34 7.58
N TYR A 61 -1.63 -2.58 8.24
CA TYR A 61 -2.05 -1.79 9.41
C TYR A 61 -0.99 -1.77 10.53
N GLU A 62 -0.33 -2.90 10.79
CA GLU A 62 0.76 -2.98 11.75
C GLU A 62 1.95 -2.12 11.33
N ARG A 63 2.27 -2.08 10.03
CA ARG A 63 3.36 -1.24 9.50
C ARG A 63 3.00 0.24 9.51
N ILE A 64 1.74 0.57 9.24
CA ILE A 64 1.20 1.93 9.36
C ILE A 64 1.35 2.39 10.81
N LEU A 65 0.83 1.59 11.76
CA LEU A 65 0.92 1.90 13.18
C LEU A 65 2.37 2.04 13.63
N TYR A 66 3.23 1.08 13.26
CA TYR A 66 4.64 1.10 13.57
C TYR A 66 5.34 2.36 13.06
N ALA A 67 5.08 2.76 11.81
CA ALA A 67 5.66 3.98 11.24
C ALA A 67 5.15 5.26 11.92
N ILE A 68 3.87 5.30 12.33
CA ILE A 68 3.30 6.43 13.08
C ILE A 68 3.97 6.53 14.45
N LEU A 69 3.99 5.44 15.23
CA LEU A 69 4.59 5.41 16.57
C LEU A 69 6.09 5.72 16.52
N SER A 70 6.81 5.22 15.49
CA SER A 70 8.23 5.53 15.28
C SER A 70 8.50 7.02 15.03
N GLN A 71 7.54 7.74 14.46
CA GLN A 71 7.68 9.16 14.12
C GLN A 71 7.09 10.11 15.16
N LYS A 72 6.11 9.64 15.96
CA LYS A 72 5.31 10.48 16.86
C LYS A 72 5.40 10.06 18.33
N GLY A 73 6.07 8.94 18.62
CA GLY A 73 6.19 8.39 19.98
C GLY A 73 4.93 7.65 20.41
N VAL A 74 4.93 7.20 21.67
CA VAL A 74 3.80 6.47 22.29
C VAL A 74 2.99 7.33 23.27
N ASP A 75 3.34 8.62 23.42
CA ASP A 75 2.52 9.55 24.18
C ASP A 75 1.30 9.99 23.35
N PHE A 76 0.16 9.35 23.64
CA PHE A 76 -1.11 9.59 22.97
C PHE A 76 -1.78 10.93 23.37
N LEU A 77 -1.23 11.68 24.33
CA LEU A 77 -1.75 12.98 24.75
C LEU A 77 -1.15 14.14 23.95
N THR A 78 -0.22 13.87 23.03
CA THR A 78 0.38 14.90 22.17
C THR A 78 -0.68 15.57 21.25
N PRO A 79 -0.44 16.82 20.82
CA PRO A 79 -1.36 17.52 19.91
C PRO A 79 -1.63 16.76 18.60
N TYR A 80 -0.66 15.98 18.12
CA TYR A 80 -0.81 15.14 16.93
C TYR A 80 -1.95 14.13 17.09
N TYR A 81 -1.93 13.32 18.15
CA TYR A 81 -2.96 12.32 18.39
C TYR A 81 -4.31 12.93 18.75
N LYS A 82 -4.32 14.01 19.55
CA LYS A 82 -5.56 14.76 19.85
C LYS A 82 -6.24 15.26 18.58
N LYS A 83 -5.49 15.79 17.61
CA LYS A 83 -6.02 16.23 16.31
C LYS A 83 -6.51 15.05 15.47
N LEU A 84 -5.74 13.97 15.41
CA LEU A 84 -6.10 12.76 14.66
C LEU A 84 -7.44 12.18 15.14
N LEU A 85 -7.67 12.17 16.46
CA LEU A 85 -8.89 11.63 17.07
C LEU A 85 -10.08 12.59 16.98
N LYS A 86 -9.86 13.92 17.06
CA LYS A 86 -10.94 14.92 16.91
C LYS A 86 -11.54 14.98 15.51
N ASN A 87 -10.78 14.59 14.48
CA ASN A 87 -11.24 14.60 13.09
C ASN A 87 -12.09 13.38 12.71
N ARG A 88 -12.48 12.54 13.67
CA ARG A 88 -13.48 11.49 13.49
C ARG A 88 -14.88 12.10 13.65
N LYS A 89 -15.36 12.78 12.61
CA LYS A 89 -16.77 13.10 12.42
C LYS A 89 -17.33 12.18 11.34
#